data_AF-A0A286U779-F1
#
_entry.id   AF-A0A286U779-F1
#
_cell.length_a   1.000
_cell.length_b   1.000
_cell.length_c   1.000
_cell.angle_alpha   90.00
_cell.angle_beta   90.00
_cell.angle_gamma   90.00
#
_symmetry.space_group_name_H-M   'P 1'
#
loop_
_entity.id
_entity.type
_entity.pdbx_description
1 polymer ?
#
loop_
_entity_poly.entity_id
_entity_poly.type
_entity_poly.pdbx_seq_one_letter_code
_entity_poly.pdbx_strand_id
1 'polypeptide(L)'
;MSSEHYDEGNSIRDELAGVDTSSLFSVIDRENVHGLNLSVPEDARAIIKPWNEREDTEKHADSGVDDQLVIHVPFSQNVRVRSLILKLGRGEFTPRHLRIYANHTNIVDFAEADTTRPHLNITLLEGATDATEYPLRAAVFANVFSLSLHFGESVGGEISRLYYIGFKGETRQMRKDSSGSAEHGKMNRRF
;
A
#
# COMPACT_ATOMS: atom_id res chain seq x y z
N MET A 1 37.76 -43.92 9.46
CA MET A 1 37.40 -43.27 8.20
C MET A 1 36.01 -42.69 8.41
N SER A 2 35.96 -41.43 8.84
CA SER A 2 34.72 -40.76 9.22
C SER A 2 34.16 -40.05 8.00
N SER A 3 32.92 -40.38 7.65
CA SER A 3 32.15 -39.85 6.53
C SER A 3 31.69 -38.42 6.80
N GLU A 4 32.02 -37.51 5.88
CA GLU A 4 31.53 -36.13 5.82
C GLU A 4 30.05 -36.12 5.42
N HIS A 5 29.20 -35.56 6.29
CA HIS A 5 27.83 -35.18 5.98
C HIS A 5 27.84 -33.75 5.42
N TYR A 6 27.48 -33.59 4.14
CA TYR A 6 27.20 -32.30 3.55
C TYR A 6 25.77 -31.88 3.93
N ASP A 7 25.66 -30.81 4.72
CA ASP A 7 24.39 -30.19 5.10
C ASP A 7 23.94 -29.24 3.97
N GLU A 8 23.14 -29.78 3.04
CA GLU A 8 22.59 -29.05 1.89
C GLU A 8 21.21 -28.43 2.22
N GLY A 9 21.07 -27.90 3.44
CA GLY A 9 19.77 -27.48 3.98
C GLY A 9 19.48 -25.98 4.00
N ASN A 10 20.47 -25.11 3.75
CA ASN A 10 20.37 -23.70 4.16
C ASN A 10 20.23 -22.66 3.03
N SER A 11 20.25 -23.06 1.75
CA SER A 11 20.29 -22.08 0.63
C SER A 11 18.94 -21.41 0.34
N ILE A 12 17.81 -22.09 0.53
CA ILE A 12 16.48 -21.55 0.15
C ILE A 12 15.98 -20.51 1.16
N ARG A 13 16.39 -20.61 2.43
CA ARG A 13 15.92 -19.71 3.49
C ARG A 13 16.60 -18.33 3.42
N ASP A 14 17.82 -18.27 2.92
CA ASP A 14 18.55 -17.02 2.67
C ASP A 14 18.01 -16.29 1.43
N GLU A 15 17.64 -17.01 0.36
CA GLU A 15 16.98 -16.40 -0.82
C GLU A 15 15.58 -15.82 -0.53
N LEU A 16 14.85 -16.40 0.43
CA LEU A 16 13.52 -15.90 0.84
C LEU A 16 13.58 -14.72 1.83
N ALA A 17 14.74 -14.43 2.41
CA ALA A 17 14.92 -13.31 3.33
C ALA A 17 14.86 -11.94 2.64
N GLY A 18 15.05 -11.91 1.30
CA GLY A 18 14.98 -10.69 0.49
C GLY A 18 13.61 -10.41 -0.16
N VAL A 19 12.70 -11.40 -0.18
CA VAL A 19 11.34 -11.19 -0.68
C VAL A 19 10.51 -10.65 0.48
N ASP A 20 10.28 -9.33 0.49
CA ASP A 20 9.29 -8.74 1.40
C ASP A 20 7.89 -9.23 0.99
N THR A 21 7.55 -10.43 1.45
CA THR A 21 6.26 -11.11 1.22
C THR A 21 5.07 -10.31 1.75
N SER A 22 5.35 -9.26 2.54
CA SER A 22 4.35 -8.35 3.05
C SER A 22 4.03 -7.21 2.08
N SER A 23 4.85 -6.94 1.06
CA SER A 23 4.62 -5.85 0.11
C SER A 23 3.34 -6.08 -0.70
N LEU A 24 2.48 -5.06 -0.75
CA LEU A 24 1.27 -5.07 -1.58
C LEU A 24 1.50 -4.46 -2.97
N PHE A 25 2.73 -4.09 -3.33
CA PHE A 25 3.04 -3.40 -4.58
C PHE A 25 2.50 -4.11 -5.83
N SER A 26 2.61 -5.45 -5.90
CA SER A 26 2.19 -6.25 -7.05
C SER A 26 0.67 -6.30 -7.25
N VAL A 27 -0.11 -5.94 -6.23
CA VAL A 27 -1.58 -5.96 -6.27
C VAL A 27 -2.19 -4.56 -6.27
N ILE A 28 -1.37 -3.51 -6.39
CA ILE A 28 -1.87 -2.16 -6.66
C ILE A 28 -2.22 -2.05 -8.14
N ASP A 29 -3.43 -1.59 -8.44
CA ASP A 29 -3.85 -1.27 -9.80
C ASP A 29 -3.28 0.10 -10.21
N ARG A 30 -2.00 0.09 -10.57
CA ARG A 30 -1.21 1.30 -10.85
C ARG A 30 -1.73 2.11 -12.04
N GLU A 31 -2.42 1.49 -13.00
CA GLU A 31 -2.99 2.21 -14.14
C GLU A 31 -4.17 3.11 -13.72
N ASN A 32 -4.87 2.73 -12.65
CA ASN A 32 -6.01 3.48 -12.13
C ASN A 32 -5.66 4.31 -10.89
N VAL A 33 -4.37 4.43 -10.54
CA VAL A 33 -3.91 5.40 -9.54
C VAL A 33 -4.02 6.80 -10.12
N HIS A 34 -4.62 7.71 -9.36
CA HIS A 34 -4.79 9.11 -9.76
C HIS A 34 -4.84 10.00 -8.51
N GLY A 35 -4.79 11.31 -8.72
CA GLY A 35 -4.86 12.27 -7.62
C GLY A 35 -5.69 13.51 -7.93
N LEU A 36 -6.05 14.23 -6.87
CA LEU A 36 -6.71 15.53 -6.92
C LEU A 36 -5.76 16.60 -6.41
N ASN A 37 -5.86 17.79 -7.02
CA ASN A 37 -5.00 18.94 -6.74
C ASN A 37 -3.50 18.62 -6.90
N LEU A 38 -3.12 17.91 -7.96
CA LEU A 38 -1.72 17.70 -8.31
C LEU A 38 -1.28 18.72 -9.36
N SER A 39 -0.04 19.20 -9.27
CA SER A 39 0.58 20.03 -10.30
C SER A 39 0.64 19.29 -11.65
N VAL A 40 0.92 17.99 -11.63
CA VAL A 40 0.88 17.09 -12.79
C VAL A 40 0.11 15.82 -12.39
N PRO A 41 -1.06 15.54 -12.99
CA PRO A 41 -1.90 14.40 -12.63
C PRO A 41 -1.19 13.03 -12.67
N GLU A 42 -0.32 12.84 -13.66
CA GLU A 42 0.41 11.59 -13.92
C GLU A 42 1.41 11.24 -12.81
N ASP A 43 1.85 12.23 -12.02
CA ASP A 43 2.80 12.01 -10.93
C ASP A 43 2.22 11.16 -9.79
N ALA A 44 0.88 11.09 -9.67
CA ALA A 44 0.21 10.21 -8.71
C ALA A 44 0.69 8.76 -8.84
N ARG A 45 0.86 8.30 -10.08
CA ARG A 45 1.32 6.94 -10.38
C ARG A 45 2.83 6.82 -10.19
N ALA A 46 3.59 7.86 -10.53
CA ALA A 46 5.05 7.84 -10.50
C ALA A 46 5.62 7.67 -9.08
N ILE A 47 4.86 8.04 -8.05
CA ILE A 47 5.23 7.86 -6.64
C ILE A 47 4.84 6.50 -6.05
N ILE A 48 4.12 5.65 -6.81
CA ILE A 48 3.88 4.25 -6.45
C ILE A 48 5.02 3.39 -6.98
N LYS A 49 6.01 3.13 -6.13
CA LYS A 49 7.26 2.45 -6.50
C LYS A 49 7.45 1.14 -5.73
N PRO A 50 8.29 0.22 -6.21
CA PRO A 50 8.67 -0.94 -5.43
C PRO A 50 9.53 -0.55 -4.21
N TRP A 51 9.60 -1.43 -3.21
CA TRP A 51 10.26 -1.14 -1.93
C TRP A 51 11.73 -0.73 -2.06
N ASN A 52 12.45 -1.29 -3.02
CA ASN A 52 13.86 -0.97 -3.28
C ASN A 52 14.07 0.47 -3.80
N GLU A 53 13.04 1.11 -4.35
CA GLU A 53 13.07 2.47 -4.89
C GLU A 53 12.43 3.50 -3.94
N ARG A 54 12.07 3.09 -2.71
CA ARG A 54 11.37 3.95 -1.75
C ARG A 54 12.15 5.21 -1.38
N GLU A 55 13.48 5.17 -1.47
CA GLU A 55 14.36 6.30 -1.15
C GLU A 55 14.69 7.18 -2.37
N ASP A 56 14.32 6.77 -3.57
CA ASP A 56 14.52 7.56 -4.78
C ASP A 56 13.64 8.82 -4.72
N THR A 57 14.21 9.98 -5.06
CA THR A 57 13.52 11.28 -5.09
C THR A 57 13.48 11.91 -6.48
N GLU A 58 13.87 11.19 -7.54
CA GLU A 58 13.82 11.70 -8.92
C GLU A 58 12.38 11.98 -9.34
N LYS A 59 11.47 11.04 -9.05
CA LYS A 59 10.02 11.19 -9.27
C LYS A 59 9.32 11.61 -7.98
N HIS A 60 8.44 12.60 -8.10
CA HIS A 60 7.66 13.15 -7.01
C HIS A 60 6.32 13.66 -7.52
N ALA A 61 5.37 13.83 -6.60
CA ALA A 61 4.10 14.49 -6.85
C ALA A 61 3.99 15.72 -5.95
N ASP A 62 3.71 16.87 -6.56
CA ASP A 62 3.44 18.12 -5.87
C ASP A 62 1.96 18.46 -5.92
N SER A 63 1.46 19.08 -4.87
CA SER A 63 0.16 19.74 -4.93
C SER A 63 0.14 20.87 -5.96
N GLY A 64 -1.05 21.21 -6.46
CA GLY A 64 -1.23 22.13 -7.59
C GLY A 64 -1.53 23.57 -7.20
N VAL A 65 -2.58 23.79 -6.40
CA VAL A 65 -3.12 25.12 -6.08
C VAL A 65 -2.73 25.58 -4.67
N ASP A 66 -2.79 24.68 -3.72
CA ASP A 66 -2.48 24.88 -2.31
C ASP A 66 -1.75 23.64 -1.77
N ASP A 67 -1.58 23.53 -0.47
CA ASP A 67 -0.83 22.44 0.15
C ASP A 67 -1.62 21.13 0.29
N GLN A 68 -2.89 21.09 -0.11
CA GLN A 68 -3.72 19.91 0.03
C GLN A 68 -3.68 19.07 -1.24
N LEU A 69 -3.52 17.76 -1.11
CA LEU A 69 -3.64 16.84 -2.24
C LEU A 69 -4.27 15.53 -1.83
N VAL A 70 -4.89 14.85 -2.79
CA VAL A 70 -5.45 13.51 -2.59
C VAL A 70 -4.77 12.54 -3.53
N ILE A 71 -4.38 11.37 -3.03
CA ILE A 71 -3.97 10.23 -3.86
C ILE A 71 -4.97 9.09 -3.65
N HIS A 72 -5.57 8.62 -4.74
CA HIS A 72 -6.43 7.46 -4.75
C HIS A 72 -5.67 6.23 -5.25
N VAL A 73 -5.63 5.17 -4.44
CA VAL A 73 -4.90 3.94 -4.71
C VAL A 73 -5.87 2.75 -4.71
N PRO A 74 -6.26 2.26 -5.90
CA PRO A 74 -7.02 1.01 -6.02
C PRO A 74 -6.10 -0.22 -5.94
N PHE A 75 -6.66 -1.32 -5.45
CA PHE A 75 -6.04 -2.65 -5.43
C PHE A 75 -6.79 -3.58 -6.40
N SER A 76 -6.07 -4.43 -7.12
CA SER A 76 -6.63 -5.40 -8.08
C SER A 76 -7.38 -6.55 -7.41
N GLN A 77 -7.26 -6.67 -6.10
CA GLN A 77 -7.92 -7.69 -5.28
C GLN A 77 -8.11 -7.19 -3.85
N ASN A 78 -8.95 -7.89 -3.08
CA ASN A 78 -9.15 -7.57 -1.68
C ASN A 78 -7.86 -7.82 -0.86
N VAL A 79 -7.42 -6.79 -0.13
CA VAL A 79 -6.23 -6.85 0.73
C VAL A 79 -6.57 -6.53 2.18
N ARG A 80 -5.76 -7.03 3.09
CA ARG A 80 -5.65 -6.48 4.44
C ARG A 80 -4.40 -5.63 4.50
N VAL A 81 -4.56 -4.33 4.74
CA VAL A 81 -3.43 -3.40 4.87
C VAL A 81 -3.01 -3.32 6.34
N ARG A 82 -1.73 -3.57 6.60
CA ARG A 82 -1.13 -3.52 7.94
C ARG A 82 -0.31 -2.26 8.15
N SER A 83 0.34 -1.74 7.12
CA SER A 83 1.14 -0.52 7.21
C SER A 83 1.08 0.28 5.92
N LEU A 84 1.17 1.61 6.07
CA LEU A 84 1.42 2.58 5.01
C LEU A 84 2.88 3.06 5.15
N ILE A 85 3.61 3.16 4.05
CA ILE A 85 4.98 3.67 4.04
C ILE A 85 5.04 4.89 3.14
N LEU A 86 5.61 5.98 3.66
CA LEU A 86 5.65 7.27 2.99
C LEU A 86 7.07 7.83 2.97
N LYS A 87 7.48 8.36 1.82
CA LYS A 87 8.59 9.32 1.75
C LYS A 87 8.03 10.65 1.30
N LEU A 88 8.22 11.67 2.13
CA LEU A 88 7.60 12.98 2.00
C LEU A 88 8.63 14.03 1.60
N GLY A 89 8.13 15.17 1.13
CA GLY A 89 8.85 16.43 1.06
C GLY A 89 9.53 16.77 2.39
N ARG A 90 10.57 17.61 2.32
CA ARG A 90 11.31 18.07 3.51
C ARG A 90 11.14 19.58 3.67
N GLY A 91 11.33 20.07 4.89
CA GLY A 91 11.17 21.48 5.20
C GLY A 91 9.76 21.93 4.86
N GLU A 92 9.64 23.03 4.14
CA GLU A 92 8.36 23.67 3.78
C GLU A 92 7.41 22.75 3.03
N PHE A 93 7.92 21.77 2.26
CA PHE A 93 7.12 20.84 1.47
C PHE A 93 6.54 19.65 2.24
N THR A 94 6.78 19.54 3.55
CA THR A 94 6.42 18.37 4.35
C THR A 94 4.95 18.43 4.76
N PRO A 95 4.03 17.59 4.24
CA PRO A 95 2.67 17.50 4.79
C PRO A 95 2.72 16.99 6.24
N ARG A 96 1.97 17.62 7.13
CA ARG A 96 1.92 17.22 8.56
C ARG A 96 0.72 16.37 8.91
N HIS A 97 -0.27 16.29 8.04
CA HIS A 97 -1.52 15.63 8.37
C HIS A 97 -1.97 14.68 7.28
N LEU A 98 -2.47 13.51 7.68
CA LEU A 98 -3.01 12.48 6.79
C LEU A 98 -4.37 11.96 7.29
N ARG A 99 -5.37 12.04 6.41
CA ARG A 99 -6.65 11.32 6.55
C ARG A 99 -6.71 10.18 5.55
N ILE A 100 -7.13 9.00 6.00
CA ILE A 100 -7.29 7.80 5.16
C ILE A 100 -8.75 7.38 5.13
N TYR A 101 -9.27 7.16 3.91
CA TYR A 101 -10.61 6.66 3.65
C TYR A 101 -10.51 5.35 2.87
N ALA A 102 -11.20 4.30 3.30
CA ALA A 102 -11.16 2.99 2.66
C ALA A 102 -12.49 2.68 1.95
N ASN A 103 -12.41 2.04 0.77
CA ASN A 103 -13.53 1.51 0.01
C ASN A 103 -14.64 2.51 -0.34
N HIS A 104 -14.30 3.78 -0.56
CA HIS A 104 -15.26 4.69 -1.18
C HIS A 104 -15.37 4.37 -2.67
N THR A 105 -16.60 4.39 -3.19
CA THR A 105 -16.92 4.11 -4.60
C THR A 105 -16.35 5.17 -5.53
N ASN A 106 -16.29 6.41 -5.07
CA ASN A 106 -15.66 7.53 -5.75
C ASN A 106 -14.47 8.02 -4.91
N ILE A 107 -13.62 8.86 -5.50
CA ILE A 107 -12.62 9.59 -4.73
C ILE A 107 -13.38 10.45 -3.72
N VAL A 108 -12.98 10.38 -2.46
CA VAL A 108 -13.42 11.35 -1.47
C VAL A 108 -12.74 12.65 -1.87
N ASP A 109 -13.50 13.59 -2.44
CA ASP A 109 -12.95 14.90 -2.78
C ASP A 109 -12.82 15.76 -1.51
N PHE A 110 -12.33 16.99 -1.66
CA PHE A 110 -12.14 17.89 -0.52
C PHE A 110 -13.46 18.26 0.19
N ALA A 111 -14.58 18.34 -0.55
CA ALA A 111 -15.89 18.67 0.04
C ALA A 111 -16.48 17.47 0.80
N GLU A 112 -16.31 16.26 0.27
CA GLU A 112 -16.74 15.02 0.93
C GLU A 112 -15.85 14.71 2.15
N ALA A 113 -14.57 15.07 2.12
CA ALA A 113 -13.61 14.82 3.21
C ALA A 113 -14.01 15.46 4.55
N ASP A 114 -14.71 16.60 4.51
CA ASP A 114 -15.12 17.34 5.70
C ASP A 114 -16.39 16.78 6.36
N THR A 115 -17.19 16.02 5.60
CA THR A 115 -18.43 15.42 6.10
C THR A 115 -18.31 13.91 6.32
N THR A 116 -17.34 13.28 5.68
CA THR A 116 -17.03 11.86 5.83
C THR A 116 -16.02 11.63 6.95
N ARG A 117 -16.34 10.70 7.85
CA ARG A 117 -15.42 10.32 8.92
C ARG A 117 -14.27 9.48 8.36
N PRO A 118 -13.00 9.90 8.49
CA PRO A 118 -11.88 9.09 8.04
C PRO A 118 -11.70 7.82 8.90
N HIS A 119 -11.22 6.76 8.27
CA HIS A 119 -10.87 5.50 8.96
C HIS A 119 -9.60 5.65 9.80
N LEU A 120 -8.69 6.52 9.37
CA LEU A 120 -7.52 6.94 10.13
C LEU A 120 -7.31 8.44 9.95
N ASN A 121 -6.97 9.12 11.05
CA ASN A 121 -6.61 10.52 11.06
C ASN A 121 -5.37 10.71 11.95
N ILE A 122 -4.23 11.10 11.36
CA ILE A 122 -2.94 11.14 12.07
C ILE A 122 -2.08 12.34 11.67
N THR A 123 -1.19 12.72 12.58
CA THR A 123 -0.06 13.61 12.30
C THR A 123 1.11 12.79 11.75
N LEU A 124 1.73 13.28 10.68
CA LEU A 124 2.89 12.71 10.03
C LEU A 124 4.20 13.18 10.71
N LEU A 125 5.23 12.35 10.62
CA LEU A 125 6.55 12.65 11.19
C LEU A 125 7.26 13.73 10.37
N GLU A 126 7.53 14.87 11.00
CA GLU A 126 8.34 15.94 10.42
C GLU A 126 9.84 15.60 10.45
N GLY A 127 10.58 16.06 9.44
CA GLY A 127 12.04 15.94 9.41
C GLY A 127 12.59 14.54 9.10
N ALA A 128 11.72 13.56 8.84
CA ALA A 128 12.14 12.24 8.38
C ALA A 128 12.98 12.35 7.10
N THR A 129 14.13 11.69 7.08
CA THR A 129 15.02 11.67 5.90
C THR A 129 14.73 10.46 5.01
N ASP A 130 14.39 9.34 5.63
CA ASP A 130 14.07 8.07 4.97
C ASP A 130 12.56 7.83 4.93
N ALA A 131 12.14 6.83 4.14
CA ALA A 131 10.75 6.41 4.10
C ALA A 131 10.28 5.92 5.48
N THR A 132 9.17 6.47 5.95
CA THR A 132 8.61 6.21 7.29
C THR A 132 7.43 5.26 7.21
N GLU A 133 7.43 4.23 8.05
CA GLU A 133 6.34 3.27 8.16
C GLU A 133 5.33 3.70 9.24
N TYR A 134 4.06 3.77 8.86
CA TYR A 134 2.92 4.09 9.71
C TYR A 134 2.04 2.83 9.87
N PRO A 135 2.06 2.19 11.05
CA PRO A 135 1.22 1.03 11.32
C PRO A 135 -0.26 1.38 11.27
N LEU A 136 -1.03 0.57 10.55
CA LEU A 136 -2.48 0.68 10.46
C LEU A 136 -3.15 -0.37 11.37
N ARG A 137 -4.34 -0.05 11.86
CA ARG A 137 -5.15 -1.01 12.62
C ARG A 137 -5.72 -2.04 11.65
N ALA A 138 -5.05 -3.19 11.53
CA ALA A 138 -5.38 -4.24 10.56
C ALA A 138 -6.84 -4.74 10.62
N ALA A 139 -7.53 -4.60 11.77
CA ALA A 139 -8.96 -4.91 11.88
C ALA A 139 -9.86 -3.93 11.10
N VAL A 140 -9.49 -2.65 11.06
CA VAL A 140 -10.20 -1.60 10.31
C VAL A 140 -9.92 -1.76 8.81
N PHE A 141 -8.68 -2.05 8.46
CA PHE A 141 -8.21 -2.20 7.08
C PHE A 141 -8.12 -3.66 6.65
N ALA A 142 -9.06 -4.50 7.10
CA ALA A 142 -9.04 -5.94 6.83
C ALA A 142 -9.60 -6.34 5.46
N ASN A 143 -10.44 -5.49 4.87
CA ASN A 143 -11.04 -5.70 3.56
C ASN A 143 -10.95 -4.40 2.78
N VAL A 144 -9.88 -4.21 2.03
CA VAL A 144 -9.60 -2.98 1.28
C VAL A 144 -9.52 -3.29 -0.20
N PHE A 145 -10.27 -2.56 -1.00
CA PHE A 145 -10.22 -2.52 -2.46
C PHE A 145 -9.64 -1.20 -2.96
N SER A 146 -9.77 -0.11 -2.19
CA SER A 146 -9.19 1.18 -2.52
C SER A 146 -8.93 2.01 -1.27
N LEU A 147 -7.95 2.91 -1.35
CA LEU A 147 -7.66 3.91 -0.32
C LEU A 147 -7.59 5.30 -0.96
N SER A 148 -8.25 6.28 -0.34
CA SER A 148 -8.04 7.70 -0.61
C SER A 148 -7.21 8.30 0.53
N LEU A 149 -6.07 8.89 0.17
CA LEU A 149 -5.10 9.47 1.09
C LEU A 149 -5.10 10.99 0.93
N HIS A 150 -5.58 11.71 1.95
CA HIS A 150 -5.64 13.17 1.95
C HIS A 150 -4.49 13.72 2.76
N PHE A 151 -3.59 14.43 2.09
CA PHE A 151 -2.45 15.10 2.69
C PHE A 151 -2.73 16.60 2.75
N GLY A 152 -2.17 17.26 3.77
CA GLY A 152 -2.21 18.71 3.89
C GLY A 152 -1.48 19.19 5.14
N GLU A 153 -1.71 20.46 5.46
CA GLU A 153 -1.04 21.18 6.54
C GLU A 153 0.49 21.12 6.39
N SER A 154 0.99 21.38 5.19
CA SER A 154 2.42 21.46 4.93
C SER A 154 3.09 22.46 5.87
N VAL A 155 4.37 22.24 6.18
CA VAL A 155 5.13 23.13 7.08
C VAL A 155 5.20 24.56 6.53
N GLY A 156 5.38 24.73 5.21
CA GLY A 156 5.41 26.03 4.55
C GLY A 156 4.02 26.61 4.25
N GLY A 157 2.99 25.75 4.20
CA GLY A 157 1.60 26.14 3.94
C GLY A 157 1.26 26.37 2.47
N GLU A 158 2.17 26.13 1.54
CA GLU A 158 1.96 26.41 0.11
C GLU A 158 1.89 25.14 -0.75
N ILE A 159 2.83 24.19 -0.56
CA ILE A 159 2.96 22.99 -1.39
C ILE A 159 3.22 21.79 -0.50
N SER A 160 2.53 20.68 -0.77
CA SER A 160 2.90 19.36 -0.26
C SER A 160 3.60 18.55 -1.34
N ARG A 161 4.71 17.89 -0.99
CA ARG A 161 5.44 16.99 -1.89
C ARG A 161 5.45 15.57 -1.37
N LEU A 162 5.27 14.60 -2.26
CA LEU A 162 5.40 13.17 -1.99
C LEU A 162 6.41 12.54 -2.94
N TYR A 163 7.26 11.63 -2.44
CA TYR A 163 8.22 10.87 -3.25
C TYR A 163 7.86 9.38 -3.35
N TYR A 164 7.19 8.84 -2.33
CA TYR A 164 6.89 7.42 -2.28
C TYR A 164 5.62 7.16 -1.46
N ILE A 165 4.77 6.27 -1.99
CA ILE A 165 3.68 5.63 -1.27
C ILE A 165 3.80 4.12 -1.48
N GLY A 166 3.88 3.37 -0.39
CA GLY A 166 3.89 1.92 -0.39
C GLY A 166 3.01 1.34 0.72
N PHE A 167 2.65 0.07 0.58
CA PHE A 167 1.80 -0.61 1.55
C PHE A 167 2.34 -2.00 1.87
N LYS A 168 2.22 -2.38 3.14
CA LYS A 168 2.47 -3.75 3.61
C LYS A 168 1.19 -4.37 4.13
N GLY A 169 1.04 -5.67 3.95
CA GLY A 169 -0.16 -6.40 4.31
C GLY A 169 -0.20 -7.82 3.77
N GLU A 170 -1.41 -8.31 3.55
CA GLU A 170 -1.65 -9.63 2.97
C GLU A 170 -2.80 -9.58 1.98
N THR A 171 -2.65 -10.28 0.86
CA THR A 171 -3.74 -10.54 -0.05
C THR A 171 -4.74 -11.50 0.56
N ARG A 172 -6.03 -11.20 0.49
CA ARG A 172 -7.06 -12.16 0.87
C ARG A 172 -7.37 -13.05 -0.33
N GLN A 173 -6.73 -14.21 -0.43
CA GLN A 173 -7.15 -15.21 -1.40
C GLN A 173 -8.60 -15.61 -1.09
N MET A 174 -9.50 -15.49 -2.07
CA MET A 174 -10.70 -16.32 -2.05
C MET A 174 -10.21 -17.76 -2.13
N ARG A 175 -10.40 -18.54 -1.05
CA ARG A 175 -10.30 -19.99 -1.18
C ARG A 175 -11.32 -20.37 -2.23
N LYS A 176 -10.85 -20.83 -3.38
CA LYS A 176 -11.71 -21.50 -4.35
C LYS A 176 -12.18 -22.75 -3.62
N ASP A 177 -13.44 -22.78 -3.19
CA ASP A 177 -14.05 -24.02 -2.72
C ASP A 177 -13.95 -25.00 -3.88
N SER A 178 -12.97 -25.89 -3.82
CA SER A 178 -12.93 -27.10 -4.63
C SER A 178 -13.98 -28.05 -4.06
N SER A 179 -15.26 -27.72 -4.26
CA SER A 179 -16.38 -28.66 -4.15
C SER A 179 -16.39 -29.57 -5.38
N GLY A 180 -15.33 -30.37 -5.52
CA GLY A 180 -15.39 -31.60 -6.30
C GLY A 180 -15.99 -32.68 -5.42
N SER A 181 -17.31 -32.82 -5.49
CA SER A 181 -18.09 -33.84 -4.79
C SER A 181 -17.46 -35.23 -4.91
N ALA A 182 -17.35 -35.92 -3.78
CA ALA A 182 -17.00 -37.32 -3.72
C ALA A 182 -18.06 -38.17 -4.45
N GLU A 183 -17.67 -38.90 -5.50
CA GLU A 183 -18.39 -40.12 -5.88
C GLU A 183 -17.66 -41.33 -5.30
N HIS A 184 -18.25 -41.83 -4.22
CA HIS A 184 -18.02 -43.16 -3.66
C HIS A 184 -18.47 -44.24 -4.66
N GLY A 185 -17.53 -44.80 -5.42
CA GLY A 185 -17.75 -45.98 -6.25
C GLY A 185 -17.14 -47.25 -5.67
N LYS A 186 -17.48 -47.65 -4.43
CA LYS A 186 -17.24 -49.03 -3.97
C LYS A 186 -18.28 -49.94 -4.64
N MET A 187 -17.92 -50.62 -5.73
CA MET A 187 -18.71 -51.74 -6.25
C MET A 187 -17.84 -53.01 -6.26
N ASN A 188 -18.03 -53.80 -5.20
CA ASN A 188 -17.71 -55.22 -5.19
C ASN A 188 -18.51 -55.93 -6.30
N ARG A 189 -17.88 -56.78 -7.12
CA ARG A 189 -18.46 -58.06 -7.58
C ARG A 189 -17.44 -58.93 -8.33
N ARG A 190 -17.19 -60.10 -7.72
CA ARG A 190 -16.74 -61.41 -8.24
C ARG A 190 -16.69 -61.53 -9.77
N PHE A 191 -15.60 -62.08 -10.30
CA PHE A 191 -15.47 -63.49 -10.71
C PHE A 191 -14.01 -63.93 -10.61
#